data_AF-A0A137QD62-F1
#
_entry.id   AF-A0A137QD62-F1
#
_cell.length_a   1.000
_cell.length_b   1.000
_cell.length_c   1.000
_cell.angle_alpha   90.00
_cell.angle_beta   90.00
_cell.angle_gamma   90.00
#
_symmetry.space_group_name_H-M   'P 1'
#
loop_
_entity.id
_entity.type
_entity.pdbx_description
1 polymer ?
#
loop_
_entity_poly.entity_id
_entity_poly.type
_entity_poly.pdbx_seq_one_letter_code
_entity_poly.pdbx_strand_id
1 'polypeptide(L)'
;SSLRNHFVLVGPAQVVRNSHVSDTAMAYFKVWDSQRGTHATNLMGCSLQFSHWTIRILEANANPGASLCQHCWTWGHSSKSCHAKVPQCPLCGSPHYQSGHRAFTGYCKGNPSQGIPKTPEGQPCPHPPCCLNCCQAHTATSKQCPFWCHQFDKDWLHTHYQEVHSHRNACSPNSDHVPSHV
;
A
#
# COMPACT_ATOMS: atom_id res chain seq x y z
N SER A 1 -33.42 -19.37 8.20
CA SER A 1 -33.50 -17.92 8.45
C SER A 1 -32.86 -17.15 7.30
N SER A 2 -33.51 -16.12 6.77
CA SER A 2 -32.96 -15.32 5.67
C SER A 2 -31.72 -14.56 6.15
N LEU A 3 -30.61 -14.70 5.41
CA LEU A 3 -29.31 -14.10 5.73
C LEU A 3 -29.32 -12.58 5.69
N ARG A 4 -30.32 -11.98 5.03
CA ARG A 4 -30.56 -10.53 5.01
C ARG A 4 -30.66 -9.90 6.40
N ASN A 5 -31.00 -10.68 7.42
CA ASN A 5 -31.17 -10.15 8.78
C ASN A 5 -29.87 -10.12 9.60
N HIS A 6 -28.79 -10.75 9.14
CA HIS A 6 -27.58 -10.93 9.94
C HIS A 6 -26.44 -9.97 9.55
N PHE A 7 -26.43 -9.47 8.31
CA PHE A 7 -25.38 -8.60 7.81
C PHE A 7 -25.81 -7.79 6.57
N VAL A 8 -25.10 -6.69 6.32
CA VAL A 8 -25.24 -5.87 5.11
C VAL A 8 -24.00 -6.04 4.23
N LEU A 9 -24.18 -6.38 2.96
CA LEU A 9 -23.08 -6.46 2.01
C LEU A 9 -22.60 -5.06 1.61
N VAL A 10 -21.28 -4.87 1.59
CA VAL A 10 -20.64 -3.63 1.13
C VAL A 10 -20.10 -3.85 -0.27
N GLY A 11 -21.00 -3.67 -1.24
CA GLY A 11 -20.69 -3.84 -2.65
C GLY A 11 -20.75 -5.30 -3.13
N PRO A 12 -20.36 -5.54 -4.39
CA PRO A 12 -20.48 -6.85 -5.03
C PRO A 12 -19.46 -7.86 -4.48
N ALA A 13 -19.82 -9.14 -4.52
CA ALA A 13 -18.89 -10.23 -4.26
C ALA A 13 -17.87 -10.37 -5.40
N GLN A 14 -16.63 -10.70 -5.05
CA GLN A 14 -15.53 -10.98 -5.96
C GLN A 14 -15.30 -12.49 -5.99
N VAL A 15 -15.49 -13.11 -7.16
CA VAL A 15 -15.23 -14.54 -7.33
C VAL A 15 -13.84 -14.71 -7.94
N VAL A 16 -12.99 -15.45 -7.25
CA VAL A 16 -11.62 -15.74 -7.67
C VAL A 16 -11.53 -17.24 -7.93
N ARG A 17 -11.13 -17.61 -9.16
CA ARG A 17 -10.80 -19.01 -9.46
C ARG A 17 -9.57 -19.41 -8.66
N ASN A 18 -9.63 -20.58 -8.01
CA ASN A 18 -8.52 -21.05 -7.17
C ASN A 18 -7.26 -21.35 -8.00
N SER A 19 -7.43 -21.77 -9.26
CA SER A 19 -6.36 -21.85 -10.26
C SER A 19 -6.96 -21.91 -11.66
N HIS A 20 -6.11 -21.84 -12.70
CA HIS A 20 -6.55 -21.95 -14.10
C HIS A 20 -7.21 -23.30 -14.43
N VAL A 21 -6.83 -24.35 -13.71
CA VAL A 21 -7.32 -25.73 -13.92
C VAL A 21 -8.33 -26.18 -12.86
N SER A 22 -8.63 -25.34 -11.86
CA SER A 22 -9.57 -25.72 -10.80
C SER A 22 -11.02 -25.55 -11.25
N ASP A 23 -11.84 -26.54 -10.90
CA ASP A 23 -13.30 -26.50 -10.96
C ASP A 23 -13.92 -25.78 -9.74
N THR A 24 -13.09 -25.37 -8.77
CA THR A 24 -13.52 -24.62 -7.59
C THR A 24 -13.17 -23.13 -7.70
N ALA A 25 -13.99 -22.29 -7.07
CA ALA A 25 -13.75 -20.86 -6.94
C ALA A 25 -14.07 -20.39 -5.53
N MET A 26 -13.37 -19.37 -5.08
CA MET A 26 -13.58 -18.73 -3.79
C MET A 26 -14.26 -17.37 -4.00
N ALA A 27 -15.37 -17.15 -3.31
CA ALA A 27 -16.11 -15.88 -3.36
C ALA A 27 -15.79 -15.05 -2.12
N TYR A 28 -15.22 -13.86 -2.33
CA TYR A 28 -14.98 -12.86 -1.30
C TYR A 28 -16.08 -11.81 -1.34
N PHE A 29 -16.65 -11.46 -0.21
CA PHE A 29 -17.59 -10.35 -0.12
C PHE A 29 -17.29 -9.54 1.12
N LYS A 30 -17.53 -8.23 1.02
CA LYS A 30 -17.35 -7.31 2.16
C LYS A 30 -18.67 -7.20 2.91
N VAL A 31 -18.57 -7.16 4.23
CA VAL A 31 -19.69 -6.99 5.13
C VAL A 31 -19.51 -5.68 5.87
N TRP A 32 -20.58 -4.90 6.00
CA TRP A 32 -20.59 -3.74 6.87
C TRP A 32 -20.54 -4.24 8.30
N ASP A 33 -19.60 -3.72 9.08
CA ASP A 33 -19.37 -4.21 10.42
C ASP A 33 -19.12 -3.08 11.41
N SER A 34 -19.37 -3.37 12.68
CA SER A 34 -18.97 -2.51 13.78
C SER A 34 -17.44 -2.52 13.93
N GLN A 35 -16.88 -1.53 14.65
CA GLN A 35 -15.45 -1.51 14.96
C GLN A 35 -14.97 -2.78 15.70
N ARG A 36 -15.89 -3.50 16.35
CA ARG A 36 -15.61 -4.75 17.08
C ARG A 36 -15.80 -6.01 16.24
N GLY A 37 -16.22 -5.90 14.97
CA GLY A 37 -16.42 -7.06 14.10
C GLY A 37 -17.68 -7.89 14.45
N THR A 38 -18.68 -7.29 15.10
CA THR A 38 -19.83 -8.02 15.65
C THR A 38 -20.64 -8.75 14.59
N HIS A 39 -20.82 -8.15 13.40
CA HIS A 39 -21.57 -8.75 12.31
C HIS A 39 -20.81 -9.90 11.65
N ALA A 40 -19.50 -9.77 11.45
CA ALA A 40 -18.66 -10.87 10.96
C ALA A 40 -18.66 -12.04 11.95
N THR A 41 -18.56 -11.78 13.26
CA THR A 41 -18.62 -12.84 14.28
C THR A 41 -19.97 -13.56 14.25
N ASN A 42 -21.08 -12.83 14.13
CA ASN A 42 -22.42 -13.43 14.06
C ASN A 42 -22.63 -14.28 12.80
N LEU A 43 -21.85 -14.03 11.74
CA LEU A 43 -21.87 -14.83 10.52
C LEU A 43 -21.15 -16.17 10.67
N MET A 44 -20.21 -16.30 11.61
CA MET A 44 -19.44 -17.53 11.78
C MET A 44 -20.35 -18.69 12.17
N GLY A 45 -20.22 -19.82 11.49
CA GLY A 45 -21.05 -21.00 11.70
C GLY A 45 -22.45 -20.94 11.09
N CYS A 46 -22.89 -19.79 10.56
CA CYS A 46 -24.12 -19.69 9.77
C CYS A 46 -23.99 -20.48 8.46
N SER A 47 -25.12 -20.95 7.92
CA SER A 47 -25.16 -21.66 6.64
C SER A 47 -25.88 -20.84 5.57
N LEU A 48 -25.29 -20.77 4.39
CA LEU A 48 -25.83 -20.19 3.17
C LEU A 48 -26.40 -21.32 2.31
N GLN A 49 -27.64 -21.18 1.86
CA GLN A 49 -28.18 -22.04 0.80
C GLN A 49 -27.88 -21.41 -0.55
N PHE A 50 -27.18 -22.15 -1.41
CA PHE A 50 -26.88 -21.77 -2.78
C PHE A 50 -27.38 -22.87 -3.72
N SER A 51 -28.54 -22.65 -4.35
CA SER A 51 -29.27 -23.70 -5.06
C SER A 51 -29.53 -24.91 -4.13
N HIS A 52 -29.02 -26.09 -4.45
CA HIS A 52 -29.12 -27.31 -3.65
C HIS A 52 -27.96 -27.50 -2.67
N TRP A 53 -26.96 -26.60 -2.66
CA TRP A 53 -25.80 -26.67 -1.79
C TRP A 53 -26.03 -25.88 -0.50
N THR A 54 -25.62 -26.46 0.63
CA THR A 54 -25.53 -25.74 1.91
C THR A 54 -24.06 -25.47 2.20
N ILE A 55 -23.68 -24.19 2.22
CA ILE A 55 -22.31 -23.73 2.45
C ILE A 55 -22.25 -23.18 3.88
N ARG A 56 -21.38 -23.72 4.72
CA ARG A 56 -21.14 -23.18 6.06
C ARG A 56 -20.11 -22.06 5.99
N ILE A 57 -20.41 -20.92 6.60
CA ILE A 57 -19.44 -19.84 6.76
C ILE A 57 -18.49 -20.23 7.88
N LEU A 58 -17.21 -20.29 7.56
CA LEU A 58 -16.12 -20.57 8.51
C LEU A 58 -15.27 -19.33 8.70
N GLU A 59 -14.58 -19.28 9.83
CA GLU A 59 -13.58 -18.25 10.08
C GLU A 59 -12.42 -18.42 9.10
N ALA A 60 -12.13 -17.36 8.36
CA ALA A 60 -10.92 -17.31 7.56
C ALA A 60 -9.74 -17.07 8.49
N ASN A 61 -8.60 -17.74 8.24
CA ASN A 61 -7.36 -17.39 8.91
C ASN A 61 -7.09 -15.89 8.70
N ALA A 62 -6.75 -15.18 9.78
CA ALA A 62 -6.41 -13.78 9.68
C ALA A 62 -5.26 -13.60 8.68
N ASN A 63 -5.55 -12.99 7.53
CA ASN A 63 -4.54 -12.51 6.59
C ASN A 63 -4.51 -10.99 6.68
N PRO A 64 -3.79 -10.41 7.67
CA PRO A 64 -3.69 -8.96 7.82
C PRO A 64 -2.96 -8.29 6.66
N GLY A 65 -2.44 -9.07 5.70
CA GLY A 65 -1.55 -8.58 4.65
C GLY A 65 -0.19 -8.15 5.21
N ALA A 66 0.68 -7.73 4.30
CA ALA A 66 1.86 -6.97 4.63
C ALA A 66 1.46 -5.60 5.16
N SER A 67 2.17 -5.14 6.19
CA SER A 67 1.98 -3.78 6.70
C SER A 67 2.73 -2.78 5.83
N LEU A 68 2.15 -1.59 5.68
CA LEU A 68 2.85 -0.40 5.18
C LEU A 68 3.51 0.31 6.35
N CYS A 69 4.84 0.28 6.40
CA CYS A 69 5.61 0.97 7.42
C CYS A 69 5.38 2.49 7.35
N GLN A 70 4.99 3.14 8.44
CA GLN A 70 4.78 4.60 8.46
C GLN A 70 6.08 5.39 8.67
N HIS A 71 7.19 4.69 8.88
CA HIS A 71 8.51 5.30 9.06
C HIS A 71 9.27 5.41 7.73
N CYS A 72 9.32 4.34 6.94
CA CYS A 72 9.99 4.31 5.64
C CYS A 72 9.04 4.22 4.43
N TRP A 73 7.73 4.07 4.65
CA TRP A 73 6.69 3.99 3.60
C TRP A 73 6.89 2.84 2.60
N THR A 74 7.53 1.76 3.03
CA THR A 74 7.63 0.50 2.29
C THR A 74 6.67 -0.55 2.84
N TRP A 75 6.05 -1.32 1.96
CA TRP A 75 5.28 -2.52 2.32
C TRP A 75 6.19 -3.65 2.82
N GLY A 76 5.68 -4.51 3.70
CA GLY A 76 6.35 -5.76 4.13
C GLY A 76 6.73 -5.80 5.60
N HIS A 77 6.71 -4.67 6.31
CA HIS A 77 7.04 -4.62 7.73
C HIS A 77 6.33 -3.47 8.45
N SER A 78 6.22 -3.60 9.78
CA SER A 78 5.58 -2.58 10.62
C SER A 78 6.57 -1.48 11.01
N SER A 79 6.07 -0.32 11.43
CA SER A 79 6.93 0.75 11.96
C SER A 79 7.75 0.30 13.17
N LYS A 80 7.25 -0.66 13.97
CA LYS A 80 7.96 -1.19 15.15
C LYS A 80 9.16 -2.05 14.78
N SER A 81 9.13 -2.69 13.62
CA SER A 81 10.18 -3.57 13.10
C SER A 81 10.98 -2.88 11.99
N CYS A 82 10.90 -1.55 11.88
CA CYS A 82 11.61 -0.80 10.85
C CYS A 82 13.05 -0.53 11.29
N HIS A 83 14.00 -0.74 10.38
CA HIS A 83 15.43 -0.50 10.61
C HIS A 83 15.96 0.78 9.95
N ALA A 84 15.10 1.56 9.28
CA ALA A 84 15.51 2.84 8.73
C ALA A 84 15.87 3.80 9.87
N LYS A 85 17.03 4.48 9.75
CA LYS A 85 17.56 5.38 10.78
C LYS A 85 16.82 6.72 10.86
N VAL A 86 16.18 7.11 9.76
CA VAL A 86 15.50 8.39 9.60
C VAL A 86 14.16 8.18 8.91
N PRO A 87 13.12 8.93 9.32
CA PRO A 87 11.81 8.86 8.68
C PRO A 87 11.91 9.35 7.23
N GLN A 88 11.15 8.70 6.35
CA GLN A 88 11.03 9.10 4.96
C GLN A 88 9.74 9.89 4.73
N CYS A 89 9.81 10.86 3.84
CA CYS A 89 8.64 11.62 3.44
C CYS A 89 7.79 10.78 2.49
N PRO A 90 6.48 10.57 2.75
CA PRO A 90 5.60 9.80 1.86
C PRO A 90 5.39 10.44 0.50
N LEU A 91 5.71 11.74 0.36
CA LEU A 91 5.53 12.50 -0.86
C LEU A 91 6.76 12.46 -1.75
N CYS A 92 7.95 12.71 -1.21
CA CYS A 92 9.16 12.82 -2.04
C CYS A 92 10.22 11.74 -1.74
N GLY A 93 10.00 10.90 -0.73
CA GLY A 93 10.91 9.83 -0.37
C GLY A 93 12.25 10.29 0.23
N SER A 94 12.36 11.54 0.65
CA SER A 94 13.58 12.11 1.25
C SER A 94 13.51 12.04 2.79
N PRO A 95 14.65 12.13 3.51
CA PRO A 95 14.72 11.86 4.96
C PRO A 95 14.17 13.02 5.81
N HIS A 96 12.85 13.18 5.83
CA HIS A 96 12.10 14.09 6.69
C HIS A 96 10.65 13.63 6.87
N TYR A 97 9.99 14.07 7.94
CA TYR A 97 8.55 13.87 8.11
C TYR A 97 7.74 14.69 7.11
N GLN A 98 6.54 14.20 6.74
CA GLN A 98 5.62 14.92 5.83
C GLN A 98 5.33 16.36 6.29
N SER A 99 5.26 16.62 7.60
CA SER A 99 5.06 17.98 8.14
C SER A 99 6.18 18.95 7.76
N GLY A 100 7.41 18.47 7.63
CA GLY A 100 8.58 19.25 7.19
C GLY A 100 8.71 19.37 5.68
N HIS A 101 7.86 18.71 4.89
CA HIS A 101 8.05 18.57 3.44
C HIS A 101 8.27 19.90 2.72
N ARG A 102 7.45 20.91 3.01
CA ARG A 102 7.56 22.25 2.42
C ARG A 102 8.82 23.02 2.84
N ALA A 103 9.40 22.69 3.98
CA ALA A 103 10.60 23.35 4.50
C ALA A 103 11.89 22.72 3.95
N PHE A 104 11.87 21.43 3.62
CA PHE A 104 13.07 20.67 3.24
C PHE A 104 13.19 20.37 1.75
N THR A 105 12.09 20.40 0.98
CA THR A 105 12.16 20.15 -0.47
C THR A 105 12.41 21.43 -1.25
N GLY A 106 13.44 21.46 -2.09
CA GLY A 106 13.80 22.66 -2.87
C GLY A 106 12.65 23.18 -3.73
N TYR A 107 11.87 22.27 -4.33
CA TYR A 107 10.68 22.59 -5.12
C TYR A 107 9.61 23.33 -4.32
N CYS A 108 9.32 22.92 -3.07
CA CYS A 108 8.26 23.53 -2.27
C CYS A 108 8.75 24.73 -1.45
N LYS A 109 10.00 24.66 -0.96
CA LYS A 109 10.66 25.72 -0.19
C LYS A 109 10.82 26.99 -1.02
N GLY A 110 10.97 26.83 -2.33
CA GLY A 110 11.40 27.89 -3.23
C GLY A 110 12.90 28.15 -3.11
N ASN A 111 13.41 28.93 -4.06
CA ASN A 111 14.78 29.39 -4.09
C ASN A 111 14.82 30.85 -4.56
N PRO A 112 14.87 31.82 -3.62
CA PRO A 112 14.90 33.25 -3.96
C PRO A 112 16.06 33.61 -4.89
N SER A 113 17.22 32.98 -4.72
CA SER A 113 18.41 33.21 -5.57
C SER A 113 18.22 32.75 -7.02
N GLN A 114 17.22 31.90 -7.28
CA GLN A 114 16.83 31.44 -8.62
C GLN A 114 15.46 32.00 -9.05
N GLY A 115 14.88 32.94 -8.30
CA GLY A 115 13.55 33.49 -8.57
C GLY A 115 12.40 32.47 -8.42
N ILE A 116 12.63 31.32 -7.79
CA ILE A 116 11.62 30.28 -7.61
C ILE A 116 10.82 30.62 -6.34
N PRO A 117 9.51 30.95 -6.45
CA PRO A 117 8.71 31.27 -5.29
C PRO A 117 8.47 30.04 -4.42
N LYS A 118 8.30 30.26 -3.12
CA LYS A 118 7.82 29.23 -2.19
C LYS A 118 6.40 28.82 -2.56
N THR A 119 6.07 27.54 -2.45
CA THR A 119 4.69 27.07 -2.66
C THR A 119 3.76 27.67 -1.59
N PRO A 120 2.73 28.45 -1.98
CA PRO A 120 1.80 29.08 -1.03
C PRO A 120 1.10 28.06 -0.15
N GLU A 121 0.80 28.42 1.10
CA GLU A 121 0.08 27.55 2.02
C GLU A 121 -1.27 27.12 1.43
N GLY A 122 -1.65 25.86 1.65
CA GLY A 122 -2.86 25.26 1.07
C GLY A 122 -2.75 24.82 -0.40
N GLN A 123 -1.80 25.33 -1.19
CA GLN A 123 -1.61 24.90 -2.58
C GLN A 123 -0.95 23.51 -2.66
N PRO A 124 -1.27 22.69 -3.68
CA PRO A 124 -0.60 21.40 -3.88
C PRO A 124 0.89 21.59 -4.15
N CYS A 125 1.67 20.54 -3.90
CA CYS A 125 3.10 20.56 -4.20
C CYS A 125 3.30 20.65 -5.74
N PRO A 126 4.28 21.43 -6.23
CA PRO A 126 4.49 21.64 -7.66
C PRO A 126 5.14 20.44 -8.36
N HIS A 127 5.51 19.40 -7.60
CA HIS A 127 6.06 18.17 -8.13
C HIS A 127 5.11 17.00 -7.80
N PRO A 128 5.09 15.95 -8.64
CA PRO A 128 4.34 14.75 -8.32
C PRO A 128 4.93 14.07 -7.07
N PRO A 129 4.12 13.30 -6.33
CA PRO A 129 4.63 12.38 -5.33
C PRO A 129 5.47 11.27 -5.98
N CYS A 130 6.39 10.67 -5.22
CA CYS A 130 7.24 9.56 -5.64
C CYS A 130 7.03 8.35 -4.72
N CYS A 131 6.60 7.23 -5.30
CA CYS A 131 6.33 6.01 -4.55
C CYS A 131 7.65 5.32 -4.17
N LEU A 132 7.91 5.17 -2.87
CA LEU A 132 9.10 4.46 -2.40
C LEU A 132 9.14 2.96 -2.71
N ASN A 133 8.04 2.38 -3.20
CA ASN A 133 7.93 0.96 -3.50
C ASN A 133 8.17 0.67 -4.99
N CYS A 134 7.56 1.44 -5.90
CA CYS A 134 7.64 1.20 -7.35
C CYS A 134 8.27 2.36 -8.14
N CYS A 135 8.70 3.43 -7.45
CA CYS A 135 9.31 4.64 -8.03
C CYS A 135 8.43 5.42 -9.02
N GLN A 136 7.12 5.15 -9.05
CA GLN A 136 6.16 5.84 -9.92
C GLN A 136 5.58 7.09 -9.26
N ALA A 137 4.92 7.93 -10.07
CA ALA A 137 4.36 9.23 -9.70
C ALA A 137 3.06 9.15 -8.85
N HIS A 138 3.11 8.46 -7.71
CA HIS A 138 2.01 8.33 -6.75
C HIS A 138 2.55 8.05 -5.33
N THR A 139 1.70 8.10 -4.30
CA THR A 139 2.08 7.69 -2.93
C THR A 139 1.97 6.18 -2.74
N ALA A 140 2.69 5.62 -1.76
CA ALA A 140 2.63 4.19 -1.41
C ALA A 140 1.23 3.68 -1.03
N THR A 141 0.34 4.58 -0.63
CA THR A 141 -1.07 4.33 -0.27
C THR A 141 -2.02 4.34 -1.47
N SER A 142 -1.55 4.71 -2.66
CA SER A 142 -2.37 4.76 -3.87
C SER A 142 -2.78 3.36 -4.31
N LYS A 143 -4.05 3.21 -4.73
CA LYS A 143 -4.56 1.97 -5.35
C LYS A 143 -3.92 1.67 -6.70
N GLN A 144 -3.21 2.64 -7.29
CA GLN A 144 -2.43 2.45 -8.51
C GLN A 144 -1.08 1.79 -8.24
N CYS A 145 -0.65 1.72 -6.97
CA CYS A 145 0.61 1.08 -6.61
C CYS A 145 0.45 -0.45 -6.69
N PRO A 146 1.31 -1.15 -7.46
CA PRO A 146 1.29 -2.62 -7.49
C PRO A 146 1.44 -3.25 -6.11
N PHE A 147 2.30 -2.69 -5.25
CA PHE A 147 2.49 -3.17 -3.87
C PHE A 147 1.25 -3.01 -3.00
N TRP A 148 0.40 -2.01 -3.25
CA TRP A 148 -0.90 -1.88 -2.58
C TRP A 148 -1.87 -2.98 -3.03
N CYS A 149 -1.90 -3.27 -4.33
CA CYS A 149 -2.76 -4.31 -4.92
C CYS A 149 -2.37 -5.71 -4.41
N HIS A 150 -1.07 -5.96 -4.27
CA HIS A 150 -0.51 -7.23 -3.81
C HIS A 150 -0.16 -7.23 -2.32
N GLN A 151 -0.73 -6.33 -1.52
CA GLN A 151 -0.43 -6.26 -0.08
C GLN A 151 -0.74 -7.57 0.66
N PHE A 152 -1.61 -8.44 0.14
CA PHE A 152 -1.94 -9.74 0.73
C PHE A 152 -1.08 -10.91 0.22
N ASP A 153 -0.18 -10.64 -0.72
CA ASP A 153 0.67 -11.64 -1.39
C ASP A 153 2.13 -11.41 -1.00
N LYS A 154 2.58 -12.13 0.04
CA LYS A 154 3.93 -11.96 0.60
C LYS A 154 5.03 -12.39 -0.38
N ASP A 155 4.78 -13.45 -1.16
CA ASP A 155 5.75 -13.98 -2.11
C ASP A 155 5.92 -13.03 -3.29
N TRP A 156 4.82 -12.45 -3.78
CA TRP A 156 4.87 -11.39 -4.77
C TRP A 156 5.65 -10.17 -4.27
N LEU A 157 5.40 -9.71 -3.04
CA LEU A 157 6.11 -8.58 -2.45
C LEU A 157 7.62 -8.84 -2.34
N HIS A 158 8.01 -10.02 -1.87
CA HIS A 158 9.42 -10.41 -1.76
C HIS A 158 10.11 -10.38 -3.12
N THR A 159 9.49 -11.01 -4.13
CA THR A 159 10.02 -11.10 -5.50
C THR A 159 10.14 -9.72 -6.15
N HIS A 160 9.08 -8.90 -6.09
CA HIS A 160 9.09 -7.59 -6.75
C HIS A 160 10.02 -6.57 -6.08
N TYR A 161 10.27 -6.69 -4.78
CA TYR A 161 11.33 -5.88 -4.18
C TYR A 161 12.70 -6.22 -4.74
N GLN A 162 13.03 -7.48 -4.99
CA GLN A 162 14.32 -7.84 -5.58
C GLN A 162 14.51 -7.17 -6.95
N GLU A 163 13.46 -7.13 -7.77
CA GLU A 163 13.44 -6.43 -9.06
C GLU A 163 13.65 -4.93 -8.92
N VAL A 164 12.89 -4.26 -8.03
CA VAL A 164 13.00 -2.82 -7.80
C VAL A 164 14.40 -2.43 -7.32
N HIS A 165 15.00 -3.19 -6.40
CA HIS A 165 16.37 -2.93 -5.94
C HIS A 165 17.38 -3.09 -7.08
N SER A 166 17.20 -4.09 -7.95
CA SER A 166 18.05 -4.31 -9.11
C SER A 166 17.99 -3.13 -10.10
N HIS A 167 16.79 -2.62 -10.37
CA HIS A 167 16.60 -1.44 -11.23
C HIS A 167 17.22 -0.16 -10.63
N ARG A 168 17.10 0.05 -9.32
CA ARG A 168 17.70 1.21 -8.64
C ARG A 168 19.23 1.17 -8.68
N ASN A 169 19.82 0.00 -8.50
CA ASN A 169 21.26 -0.18 -8.55
C ASN A 169 21.80 0.01 -9.97
N ALA A 170 21.07 -0.46 -10.99
CA ALA A 170 21.46 -0.26 -12.40
C ALA A 170 21.34 1.20 -12.86
N CYS A 171 20.39 1.97 -12.31
CA CYS A 171 20.19 3.38 -12.65
C CYS A 171 21.01 4.35 -11.79
N SER A 172 21.80 3.88 -10.81
CA SER A 172 22.71 4.73 -10.06
C SER A 172 24.02 4.84 -10.85
N PRO A 173 24.35 5.99 -11.47
CA PRO A 173 25.64 6.14 -12.11
C PRO A 173 26.71 6.12 -11.02
N ASN A 174 27.76 5.33 -11.23
CA ASN A 174 28.97 5.38 -10.43
C ASN A 174 29.34 6.85 -10.18
N SER A 175 29.54 7.19 -8.92
CA SER A 175 30.19 8.42 -8.51
C SER A 175 31.67 8.31 -8.90
N ASP A 176 31.97 8.44 -10.19
CA ASP A 176 33.33 8.58 -10.66
C ASP A 176 33.84 9.95 -10.22
N HIS A 177 34.80 9.85 -9.32
CA HIS A 177 35.65 10.89 -8.79
C HIS A 177 36.31 11.67 -9.93
N VAL A 178 36.01 12.97 -10.05
CA VAL A 178 36.84 13.89 -10.85
C VAL A 178 37.69 14.69 -9.87
N PRO A 179 39.03 14.50 -9.81
CA PRO A 179 39.91 15.37 -9.04
C PRO A 179 39.89 16.76 -9.69
N SER A 180 39.54 17.78 -8.91
CA SER A 180 39.67 19.17 -9.35
C SER A 180 41.16 19.55 -9.35
N HIS A 181 41.75 19.63 -10.54
CA HIS A 181 42.91 20.48 -10.82
C HIS A 181 42.41 21.63 -11.69
N VAL A 182 42.43 22.86 -11.18
CA VAL A 182 43.36 23.99 -11.42
C VAL A 182 42.81 25.19 -10.66
#